data_AF-A0A7V9TG61-F1
#
_entry.id   AF-A0A7V9TG61-F1
#
_cell.length_a   1.000
_cell.length_b   1.000
_cell.length_c   1.000
_cell.angle_alpha   90.00
_cell.angle_beta   90.00
_cell.angle_gamma   90.00
#
_symmetry.space_group_name_H-M   'P 1'
#
loop_
_entity.id
_entity.type
_entity.pdbx_description
1 polymer ?
#
loop_
_entity_poly.entity_id
_entity_poly.type
_entity_poly.pdbx_seq_one_letter_code
_entity_poly.pdbx_strand_id
1 'polypeptide(L)'
;METMQKQVTRRRFTVHDYHQMAEAGILHEDDRVELIEGEVVEMAPIGSRHFTCVNALTSLLVKGVGDEAIVSVQNPVRLDEHNEPQPDLAVIRARDYRSSLPGPEDVLFL
;
A
#
# COMPACT_ATOMS: atom_id res chain seq x y z
N MET A 1 8.99 39.37 -24.58
CA MET A 1 7.92 39.07 -23.60
C MET A 1 8.45 37.97 -22.70
N GLU A 2 8.70 38.31 -21.45
CA GLU A 2 9.25 37.40 -20.44
C GLU A 2 8.08 36.61 -19.84
N THR A 3 8.02 35.31 -20.11
CA THR A 3 7.00 34.43 -19.51
C THR A 3 7.29 34.29 -18.03
N MET A 4 6.51 35.00 -17.21
CA MET A 4 6.49 34.83 -15.77
C MET A 4 5.96 33.42 -15.44
N GLN A 5 6.86 32.49 -15.14
CA GLN A 5 6.52 31.14 -14.71
C GLN A 5 5.79 31.24 -13.37
N LYS A 6 4.47 31.02 -13.38
CA LYS A 6 3.66 30.93 -12.17
C LYS A 6 4.14 29.69 -11.40
N GLN A 7 4.72 29.86 -10.21
CA GLN A 7 5.08 28.74 -9.35
C GLN A 7 3.81 27.95 -9.04
N VAL A 8 3.74 26.71 -9.53
CA VAL A 8 2.68 25.76 -9.21
C VAL A 8 3.10 25.01 -7.94
N THR A 9 2.37 25.22 -6.85
CA THR A 9 2.56 24.43 -5.63
C THR A 9 1.72 23.16 -5.73
N ARG A 10 2.38 21.99 -5.69
CA ARG A 10 1.67 20.70 -5.58
C ARG A 10 1.13 20.53 -4.17
N ARG A 11 -0.13 20.13 -4.06
CA ARG A 11 -0.71 19.63 -2.80
C ARG A 11 -0.61 18.12 -2.80
N ARG A 12 -0.21 17.55 -1.66
CA ARG A 12 -0.10 16.11 -1.43
C ARG A 12 -1.38 15.64 -0.76
N PHE A 13 -1.89 14.50 -1.18
CA PHE A 13 -3.00 13.84 -0.48
C PHE A 13 -2.50 13.20 0.80
N THR A 14 -3.36 13.22 1.81
CA THR A 14 -3.18 12.41 3.01
C THR A 14 -3.86 11.05 2.82
N VAL A 15 -3.52 10.07 3.66
CA VAL A 15 -4.23 8.80 3.77
C VAL A 15 -5.73 9.04 4.03
N HIS A 16 -6.06 10.05 4.84
CA HIS A 16 -7.46 10.40 5.08
C HIS A 16 -8.15 10.87 3.79
N ASP A 17 -7.52 11.76 3.01
CA ASP A 17 -8.07 12.20 1.72
C ASP A 17 -8.26 11.02 0.76
N TYR A 18 -7.29 10.10 0.72
CA TYR A 18 -7.33 8.90 -0.10
C TYR A 18 -8.53 8.00 0.21
N HIS A 19 -8.79 7.71 1.50
CA HIS A 19 -9.97 6.95 1.92
C HIS A 19 -11.28 7.70 1.63
N GLN A 20 -11.32 9.02 1.83
CA GLN A 20 -12.49 9.83 1.49
C GLN A 20 -12.81 9.81 -0.02
N MET A 21 -11.80 9.71 -0.88
CA MET A 21 -12.01 9.56 -2.33
C MET A 21 -12.68 8.22 -2.66
N ALA A 22 -12.26 7.13 -2.02
CA ALA A 22 -12.90 5.84 -2.19
C ALA A 22 -14.36 5.85 -1.68
N GLU A 23 -14.60 6.40 -0.49
CA GLU A 23 -15.95 6.55 0.07
C GLU A 23 -16.88 7.42 -0.80
N ALA A 24 -16.33 8.44 -1.44
CA ALA A 24 -17.06 9.31 -2.38
C ALA A 24 -17.28 8.68 -3.76
N GLY A 25 -16.73 7.49 -4.03
CA GLY A 25 -16.79 6.82 -5.33
C GLY A 25 -15.91 7.47 -6.42
N ILE A 26 -14.91 8.25 -6.03
CA ILE A 26 -13.91 8.81 -6.96
C ILE A 26 -12.91 7.73 -7.36
N LEU A 27 -12.51 6.90 -6.39
CA LEU A 27 -11.67 5.72 -6.59
C LEU A 27 -12.51 4.46 -6.38
N HIS A 28 -12.40 3.52 -7.30
CA HIS A 28 -13.07 2.22 -7.25
C HIS A 28 -12.07 1.14 -6.86
N GLU A 29 -12.56 0.05 -6.27
CA GLU A 29 -11.73 -1.11 -5.90
C GLU A 29 -10.96 -1.69 -7.12
N ASP A 30 -11.56 -1.60 -8.32
CA ASP A 30 -10.98 -2.06 -9.57
C ASP A 30 -9.90 -1.13 -10.15
N ASP A 31 -9.76 0.11 -9.66
CA ASP A 31 -8.78 1.07 -10.19
C ASP A 31 -7.34 0.64 -9.88
N ARG A 32 -7.15 -0.25 -8.89
CA ARG A 32 -5.85 -0.80 -8.49
C ARG A 32 -4.80 0.29 -8.29
N VAL A 33 -5.08 1.19 -7.35
CA VAL A 33 -4.20 2.30 -6.98
C VAL A 33 -3.66 2.16 -5.56
N GLU A 34 -2.55 2.85 -5.28
CA GLU A 34 -1.98 3.00 -3.95
C GLU A 34 -1.54 4.45 -3.70
N LEU A 35 -1.33 4.83 -2.44
CA LEU A 35 -0.88 6.18 -2.07
C LEU A 35 0.62 6.18 -1.74
N ILE A 36 1.41 6.84 -2.58
CA ILE A 36 2.87 6.97 -2.44
C ILE A 36 3.26 8.43 -2.41
N GLU A 37 3.91 8.85 -1.34
CA GLU A 37 4.35 10.23 -1.11
C GLU A 37 3.23 11.27 -1.34
N GLY A 38 1.98 10.93 -1.06
CA GLY A 38 0.82 11.78 -1.23
C GLY A 38 0.34 11.92 -2.69
N GLU A 39 0.79 11.05 -3.58
CA GLU A 39 0.30 10.89 -4.95
C GLU A 39 -0.44 9.54 -5.07
N VAL A 40 -1.60 9.55 -5.74
CA VAL A 40 -2.33 8.32 -6.07
C VAL A 40 -1.71 7.76 -7.34
N VAL A 41 -1.16 6.55 -7.25
CA VAL A 41 -0.42 5.89 -8.33
C VAL A 41 -1.08 4.57 -8.70
N GLU A 42 -1.15 4.31 -10.01
CA GLU A 42 -1.66 3.04 -10.55
C GLU A 42 -0.65 1.92 -10.33
N MET A 43 -1.12 0.78 -9.82
CA MET A 43 -0.31 -0.42 -9.68
C MET A 43 -0.11 -1.10 -11.03
N ALA A 44 1.10 -1.64 -11.23
CA ALA A 44 1.40 -2.44 -12.40
C ALA A 44 0.43 -3.64 -12.54
N PRO A 45 0.08 -4.06 -13.77
CA PRO A 45 -0.76 -5.22 -13.99
C PRO A 45 -0.07 -6.50 -13.51
N ILE A 46 -0.85 -7.40 -12.90
CA ILE A 46 -0.35 -8.68 -12.42
C ILE A 46 -0.23 -9.68 -13.59
N GLY A 47 1.00 -9.99 -13.97
CA GLY A 47 1.30 -11.04 -14.97
C GLY A 47 1.56 -12.41 -14.34
N SER A 48 1.52 -13.47 -15.16
CA SER A 48 1.74 -14.86 -14.72
C SER A 48 3.06 -15.10 -13.98
N ARG A 49 4.13 -14.38 -14.36
CA ARG A 49 5.44 -14.43 -13.69
C ARG A 49 5.34 -13.86 -12.27
N HIS A 50 4.75 -12.68 -12.12
CA HIS A 50 4.54 -12.05 -10.82
C HIS A 50 3.68 -12.94 -9.93
N PHE A 51 2.56 -13.45 -10.44
CA PHE A 51 1.70 -14.39 -9.74
C PHE A 51 2.47 -15.61 -9.20
N THR A 52 3.30 -16.22 -10.03
CA THR A 52 4.11 -17.39 -9.63
C THR A 52 5.09 -17.03 -8.52
N CYS A 53 5.79 -15.90 -8.65
CA CYS A 53 6.76 -15.44 -7.68
C CYS A 53 6.13 -15.13 -6.31
N VAL A 54 5.03 -14.37 -6.29
CA VAL A 54 4.31 -13.99 -5.05
C VAL A 54 3.84 -15.24 -4.31
N ASN A 55 3.22 -16.20 -5.01
CA ASN A 55 2.74 -17.43 -4.38
C ASN A 55 3.88 -18.32 -3.84
N ALA A 56 4.99 -18.43 -4.58
CA ALA A 56 6.15 -19.20 -4.14
C ALA A 56 6.78 -18.60 -2.87
N LEU A 57 6.97 -17.27 -2.86
CA LEU A 57 7.52 -16.56 -1.71
C LEU A 57 6.57 -16.60 -0.51
N THR A 58 5.25 -16.44 -0.72
CA THR A 58 4.24 -16.58 0.33
C THR A 58 4.37 -17.92 1.05
N SER A 59 4.44 -19.02 0.29
CA SER A 59 4.57 -20.38 0.84
C SER A 59 5.84 -20.56 1.67
N LEU A 60 6.95 -19.96 1.24
CA LEU A 60 8.23 -20.00 1.98
C LEU A 60 8.16 -19.17 3.26
N LEU A 61 7.64 -17.94 3.18
CA LEU A 61 7.55 -17.04 4.32
C LEU A 61 6.60 -17.58 5.39
N VAL A 62 5.42 -18.07 5.01
CA VAL A 62 4.44 -18.63 5.96
C VAL A 62 5.04 -19.77 6.77
N LYS A 63 5.81 -20.66 6.12
CA LYS A 63 6.53 -21.74 6.81
C LYS A 63 7.66 -21.23 7.68
N GLY A 64 8.34 -20.17 7.25
CA GLY A 64 9.48 -19.58 7.96
C GLY A 64 9.09 -18.83 9.23
N VAL A 65 7.98 -18.08 9.19
CA VAL A 65 7.53 -17.26 10.32
C VAL A 65 6.64 -18.03 11.31
N GLY A 66 5.96 -19.09 10.84
CA GLY A 66 5.04 -19.86 11.68
C GLY A 66 3.96 -18.97 12.31
N ASP A 67 3.72 -19.16 13.61
CA ASP A 67 2.70 -18.40 14.36
C ASP A 67 3.23 -17.09 14.96
N GLU A 68 4.51 -16.75 14.76
CA GLU A 68 5.11 -15.56 15.37
C GLU A 68 4.76 -14.25 14.63
N ALA A 69 4.34 -14.36 13.37
CA ALA A 69 4.01 -13.22 12.51
C ALA A 69 2.95 -13.59 11.47
N ILE A 70 2.40 -12.57 10.82
CA ILE A 70 1.45 -12.72 9.71
C ILE A 70 2.18 -12.38 8.41
N VAL A 71 2.08 -13.26 7.42
CA VAL A 71 2.45 -12.92 6.04
C VAL A 71 1.26 -12.27 5.37
N SER A 72 1.32 -10.95 5.19
CA SER A 72 0.31 -10.14 4.53
C SER A 72 0.63 -10.03 3.05
N VAL A 73 -0.25 -10.52 2.18
CA VAL A 73 -0.04 -10.59 0.73
C VAL A 73 -0.94 -9.57 0.06
N GLN A 74 -0.38 -8.63 -0.69
CA GLN A 74 -1.12 -7.64 -1.48
C GLN A 74 -2.18 -6.85 -0.68
N ASN A 75 -1.85 -6.50 0.57
CA ASN A 75 -2.71 -5.70 1.45
C ASN A 75 -2.03 -4.39 1.81
N PRO A 76 -2.81 -3.32 2.09
CA PRO A 76 -2.25 -2.01 2.41
C PRO A 76 -1.48 -2.01 3.74
N VAL A 77 -0.39 -1.24 3.76
CA VAL A 77 0.40 -0.94 4.96
C VAL A 77 0.48 0.58 5.10
N ARG A 78 -0.04 1.12 6.20
CA ARG A 78 0.00 2.57 6.43
C ARG A 78 1.34 2.94 7.04
N LEU A 79 2.21 3.61 6.28
CA LEU A 79 3.54 4.00 6.74
C LEU A 79 3.57 5.37 7.41
N ASP A 80 2.80 6.34 6.91
CA ASP A 80 2.67 7.65 7.54
C ASP A 80 1.38 8.37 7.09
N GLU A 81 1.36 9.70 7.20
CA GLU A 81 0.23 10.53 6.77
C GLU A 81 0.03 10.54 5.24
N HIS A 82 1.06 10.26 4.46
CA HIS A 82 1.10 10.39 3.00
C HIS A 82 1.47 9.09 2.28
N ASN A 83 1.61 7.97 3.00
CA ASN A 83 2.06 6.71 2.45
C ASN A 83 1.18 5.56 2.97
N GLU A 84 0.46 4.91 2.06
CA GLU A 84 -0.26 3.65 2.26
C GLU A 84 -0.05 2.72 1.05
N PRO A 85 1.18 2.19 0.87
CA PRO A 85 1.48 1.23 -0.20
C PRO A 85 0.73 -0.09 -0.04
N GLN A 86 0.54 -0.80 -1.15
CA GLN A 86 0.09 -2.19 -1.22
C GLN A 86 1.22 -3.10 -1.72
N PRO A 87 2.16 -3.50 -0.84
CA PRO A 87 3.27 -4.37 -1.23
C PRO A 87 2.77 -5.76 -1.65
N ASP A 88 3.56 -6.42 -2.52
CA ASP A 88 3.32 -7.82 -2.88
C ASP A 88 3.30 -8.73 -1.65
N LEU A 89 4.21 -8.48 -0.71
CA LEU A 89 4.39 -9.21 0.53
C LEU A 89 4.87 -8.26 1.63
N ALA A 90 4.30 -8.41 2.82
CA ALA A 90 4.83 -7.85 4.06
C ALA A 90 4.76 -8.92 5.16
N VAL A 91 5.72 -8.89 6.09
CA VAL A 91 5.63 -9.65 7.33
C VAL A 91 5.29 -8.67 8.44
N ILE A 92 4.16 -8.89 9.11
CA ILE A 92 3.65 -8.00 10.16
C ILE A 92 3.48 -8.76 11.47
N ARG A 93 3.44 -8.03 12.60
CA ARG A 93 3.22 -8.63 13.92
C ARG A 93 1.93 -9.44 13.97
N ALA A 94 1.95 -10.56 14.68
CA ALA A 94 0.76 -11.36 14.95
C ALA A 94 -0.15 -10.68 16.00
N ARG A 95 -1.02 -9.78 15.55
CA ARG A 95 -2.08 -9.16 16.38
C ARG A 95 -3.39 -9.04 15.62
N ASP A 96 -4.42 -8.58 16.33
CA ASP A 96 -5.72 -8.29 15.75
C ASP A 96 -5.74 -6.92 15.05
N TYR A 97 -6.15 -6.92 13.77
CA TYR A 97 -6.22 -5.74 12.88
C TYR A 97 -7.66 -5.39 12.47
N ARG A 98 -8.69 -5.94 13.12
CA ARG A 98 -10.11 -5.69 12.75
C ARG A 98 -10.52 -4.22 12.71
N SER A 99 -9.83 -3.35 13.45
CA SER A 99 -10.14 -1.91 13.55
C SER A 99 -9.05 -1.00 12.97
N SER A 100 -7.98 -1.54 12.40
CA SER A 100 -6.84 -0.75 11.93
C SER A 100 -5.98 -1.54 10.95
N LEU A 101 -5.46 -0.88 9.92
CA LEU A 101 -4.35 -1.40 9.10
C LEU A 101 -3.03 -1.47 9.90
N PRO A 102 -2.06 -2.29 9.45
CA PRO A 102 -0.73 -2.30 10.05
C PRO A 102 -0.02 -0.95 9.85
N GLY A 103 0.56 -0.45 10.94
CA GLY A 103 1.43 0.73 10.97
C GLY A 103 2.92 0.38 10.84
N PRO A 104 3.84 1.35 10.79
CA PRO A 104 5.29 1.10 10.71
C PRO A 104 5.82 0.21 11.83
N GLU A 105 5.27 0.35 13.03
CA GLU A 105 5.67 -0.42 14.21
C GLU A 105 5.30 -1.91 14.10
N ASP A 106 4.33 -2.23 13.26
CA ASP A 106 3.86 -3.58 13.01
C ASP A 106 4.67 -4.32 11.95
N VAL A 107 5.40 -3.59 11.11
CA VAL A 107 6.13 -4.15 9.96
C VAL A 107 7.46 -4.73 10.42
N LEU A 108 7.62 -6.04 10.23
CA LEU A 108 8.85 -6.79 10.50
C LEU A 108 9.71 -6.95 9.23
N PHE A 109 9.07 -6.96 8.07
CA PHE A 109 9.70 -6.99 6.75
C PHE A 109 8.75 -6.36 5.71
N LEU A 110 9.32 -5.52 4.83
CA LEU A 110 8.65 -4.85 3.70
C LEU A 110 9.60 -4.81 2.50
#